data_AF-A0A6G1U5D5-F1
#
_entry.id   AF-A0A6G1U5D5-F1
#
_cell.length_a   1.000
_cell.length_b   1.000
_cell.length_c   1.000
_cell.angle_alpha   90.00
_cell.angle_beta   90.00
_cell.angle_gamma   90.00
#
_symmetry.space_group_name_H-M   'P 1'
#
loop_
_entity.id
_entity.type
_entity.pdbx_description
1 polymer ?
#
loop_
_entity_poly.entity_id
_entity_poly.type
_entity_poly.pdbx_seq_one_letter_code
_entity_poly.pdbx_strand_id
1 'polypeptide(L)'
;MKAEGRLGALKIDIKEAPTYCRFTTDSVYFTEKEMVYHFDEAGKLVHGEYEISPCGSYPYTIKDDEIKIENQIFTITSTDSSYVLSNADWRLVLINK
;
A
#
# COMPACT_ATOMS: atom_id res chain seq x y z
N MET A 1 9.38 6.08 -19.95
CA MET A 1 7.99 6.57 -19.96
C MET A 1 7.15 5.59 -19.16
N LYS A 2 6.78 5.90 -17.91
CA LYS A 2 5.79 5.12 -17.17
C LYS A 2 4.41 5.70 -17.50
N ALA A 3 3.53 4.85 -18.03
CA ALA A 3 2.18 5.19 -18.40
C ALA A 3 1.30 5.22 -17.15
N GLU A 4 0.78 6.39 -16.80
CA GLU A 4 -0.25 6.53 -15.77
C GLU A 4 -1.64 6.30 -16.40
N GLY A 5 -2.23 5.12 -16.18
CA GLY A 5 -3.64 4.87 -16.47
C GLY A 5 -4.52 5.30 -15.30
N ARG A 6 -5.49 6.19 -15.53
CA ARG A 6 -6.44 6.71 -14.52
C ARG A 6 -7.73 5.88 -14.49
N LEU A 7 -8.11 5.40 -13.31
CA LEU A 7 -9.47 4.99 -12.91
C LEU A 7 -9.57 4.99 -11.36
N GLY A 8 -10.19 6.03 -10.76
CA GLY A 8 -10.36 6.15 -9.29
C GLY A 8 -9.17 6.77 -8.54
N ALA A 9 -9.41 7.34 -7.35
CA ALA A 9 -8.42 8.12 -6.58
C ALA A 9 -7.35 7.28 -5.85
N LEU A 10 -7.40 5.95 -5.97
CA LEU A 10 -6.42 5.04 -5.38
C LEU A 10 -5.23 4.89 -6.34
N LYS A 11 -4.15 5.64 -6.10
CA LYS A 11 -2.83 5.39 -6.73
C LYS A 11 -1.94 4.68 -5.71
N ILE A 12 -1.78 3.36 -5.85
CA ILE A 12 -0.70 2.63 -5.17
C ILE A 12 0.37 2.37 -6.23
N ASP A 13 1.51 3.08 -6.19
CA ASP A 13 2.67 2.78 -7.06
C ASP A 13 3.42 1.59 -6.48
N ILE A 14 2.80 0.41 -6.55
CA ILE A 14 3.47 -0.84 -6.18
C ILE A 14 4.54 -1.11 -7.25
N LYS A 15 5.75 -0.59 -7.05
CA LYS A 15 6.94 -1.31 -7.54
C LYS A 15 6.83 -2.74 -6.99
N GLU A 16 7.34 -3.77 -7.68
CA GLU A 16 7.33 -5.18 -7.22
C GLU A 16 8.16 -5.41 -5.92
N ALA A 17 7.97 -4.58 -4.91
CA ALA A 17 8.61 -4.56 -3.62
C ALA A 17 7.52 -4.75 -2.54
N PRO A 18 7.82 -5.45 -1.44
CA PRO A 18 6.87 -5.62 -0.35
C PRO A 18 6.46 -4.25 0.22
N THR A 19 5.16 -3.96 0.16
CA THR A 19 4.56 -2.78 0.81
C THR A 19 3.97 -3.22 2.14
N TYR A 20 4.15 -2.42 3.18
CA TYR A 20 3.56 -2.69 4.49
C TYR A 20 2.19 -2.02 4.56
N CYS A 21 1.21 -2.66 5.18
CA CYS A 21 -0.07 -2.04 5.46
C CYS A 21 -0.46 -2.21 6.93
N ARG A 22 -1.14 -1.20 7.48
CA ARG A 22 -1.71 -1.23 8.83
C ARG A 22 -3.19 -0.92 8.75
N PHE A 23 -4.00 -1.89 9.17
CA PHE A 23 -5.43 -1.68 9.39
C PHE A 23 -5.66 -1.02 10.76
N THR A 24 -6.55 -0.03 10.78
CA THR A 24 -7.07 0.62 11.99
C THR A 24 -8.60 0.50 11.97
N THR A 25 -9.29 0.99 12.99
CA THR A 25 -10.76 0.91 13.04
C THR A 25 -11.44 1.54 11.81
N ASP A 26 -10.87 2.62 11.27
CA ASP A 26 -11.54 3.43 10.25
C ASP A 26 -10.82 3.44 8.89
N SER A 27 -9.53 3.14 8.87
CA SER A 27 -8.68 3.26 7.68
C SER A 27 -7.62 2.18 7.57
N VAL A 28 -7.18 1.90 6.35
CA VAL A 28 -5.95 1.17 6.04
C VAL A 28 -4.88 2.16 5.61
N TYR A 29 -3.69 2.03 6.19
CA TYR A 29 -2.51 2.83 5.87
C TYR A 29 -1.54 1.95 5.10
N PHE A 30 -1.11 2.40 3.92
CA PHE A 30 -0.02 1.76 3.18
C PHE A 30 1.26 2.55 3.39
N THR A 31 2.34 1.85 3.65
CA THR A 31 3.66 2.43 3.80
C THR A 31 4.68 1.68 2.98
N GLU A 32 5.45 2.41 2.19
CA GLU A 32 6.59 1.87 1.48
C GLU A 32 7.87 2.15 2.27
N LYS A 33 8.81 1.22 2.18
CA LYS A 33 10.16 1.43 2.70
C LYS A 33 10.99 2.00 1.57
N GLU A 34 11.21 3.30 1.58
CA GLU A 34 12.00 3.99 0.56
C GLU A 34 13.37 4.38 1.11
N MET A 35 14.39 4.36 0.24
CA MET A 35 15.72 4.86 0.59
C MET A 35 15.71 6.39 0.43
N VAL A 36 15.82 7.11 1.54
CA VAL A 36 15.89 8.57 1.58
C VAL A 36 17.35 8.99 1.73
N TYR A 37 17.77 9.95 0.92
CA TYR A 37 19.11 10.52 0.95
C TYR A 37 19.05 11.93 1.54
N HIS A 38 19.78 12.14 2.62
CA HIS A 38 19.92 13.43 3.29
C HIS A 38 21.17 14.14 2.79
N PHE A 39 21.00 15.38 2.33
CA PHE A 39 22.08 16.23 1.83
C PHE A 39 22.26 17.45 2.75
N ASP A 40 23.49 17.90 2.92
CA ASP A 40 23.76 19.15 3.63
C ASP A 40 23.44 20.38 2.76
N GLU A 41 23.55 21.58 3.33
CA GLU A 41 23.29 22.86 2.63
C GLU A 41 24.20 23.08 1.41
N ALA A 42 25.32 22.36 1.32
CA ALA A 42 26.24 22.40 0.18
C ALA A 42 25.93 21.32 -0.88
N GLY A 43 24.88 20.51 -0.67
CA GLY A 43 24.46 19.44 -1.58
C GLY A 43 25.31 18.18 -1.47
N LYS A 44 26.12 18.01 -0.42
CA LYS A 44 26.89 16.78 -0.18
C LYS A 44 26.01 15.76 0.54
N LEU A 45 26.06 14.52 0.09
CA LEU A 45 25.38 13.40 0.76
C LEU A 45 25.93 13.23 2.19
N VAL A 46 25.05 13.35 3.19
CA VAL A 46 25.36 13.17 4.61
C VAL A 46 25.09 11.74 5.03
N HIS A 47 23.90 11.21 4.70
CA HIS A 47 23.49 9.86 5.05
C HIS A 47 22.35 9.39 4.14
N GLY A 48 22.21 8.07 3.99
CA GLY A 48 21.05 7.46 3.35
C GLY A 48 20.44 6.42 4.28
N GLU A 49 19.18 6.57 4.61
CA GLU A 49 18.44 5.63 5.46
C GLU A 49 17.15 5.19 4.80
N TYR A 50 16.63 4.05 5.24
CA TYR A 50 15.33 3.61 4.80
C TYR A 50 14.25 4.21 5.69
N GLU A 51 13.43 5.07 5.11
CA GLU A 51 12.30 5.68 5.81
C GLU A 51 10.99 4.99 5.42
N ILE A 52 10.04 5.04 6.35
CA ILE A 52 8.68 4.56 6.14
C ILE A 52 7.89 5.74 5.56
N SER A 53 7.67 5.72 4.25
CA SER A 53 6.91 6.76 3.56
C SER A 53 5.42 6.38 3.52
N PRO A 54 4.50 7.26 3.99
CA PRO A 54 3.07 7.00 3.89
C PRO A 54 2.59 7.15 2.44
N CYS A 55 2.11 6.06 1.85
CA CYS A 55 1.59 6.01 0.47
C CYS A 55 0.07 6.20 0.39
N GLY A 56 -0.58 6.45 1.52
CA GLY A 56 -1.99 6.81 1.60
C GLY A 56 -2.69 6.25 2.82
N SER A 57 -3.75 6.95 3.22
CA SER A 57 -4.74 6.48 4.19
C SER A 57 -6.07 6.38 3.47
N TYR A 58 -6.66 5.19 3.50
CA TYR A 58 -7.87 4.90 2.76
C TYR A 58 -8.95 4.38 3.70
N PRO A 59 -10.15 4.98 3.70
CA PRO A 59 -11.27 4.44 4.44
C PRO A 59 -11.62 3.07 3.86
N TYR A 60 -12.03 2.16 4.74
CA TYR A 60 -12.51 0.86 4.31
C TYR A 60 -13.76 0.43 5.07
N THR A 61 -14.53 -0.44 4.44
CA THR A 61 -15.66 -1.13 5.09
C THR A 61 -15.57 -2.62 4.78
N ILE A 62 -15.79 -3.46 5.78
CA ILE A 62 -15.88 -4.92 5.62
C ILE A 62 -17.34 -5.32 5.75
N LYS A 63 -17.80 -6.16 4.83
CA LYS A 63 -19.09 -6.82 4.91
C LYS A 63 -18.95 -8.22 4.36
N ASP A 64 -19.35 -9.22 5.14
CA ASP A 64 -19.24 -10.63 4.77
C ASP A 64 -17.79 -10.99 4.37
N ASP A 65 -17.60 -11.57 3.19
CA ASP A 65 -16.31 -11.89 2.58
C ASP A 65 -15.79 -10.80 1.65
N GLU A 66 -16.28 -9.56 1.77
CA GLU A 66 -15.84 -8.43 0.96
C GLU A 66 -15.24 -7.31 1.80
N ILE A 67 -14.19 -6.69 1.27
CA ILE A 67 -13.65 -5.41 1.75
C ILE A 67 -13.72 -4.38 0.64
N LYS A 68 -14.33 -3.24 0.96
CA LYS A 68 -14.29 -2.05 0.12
C LYS A 68 -13.22 -1.11 0.64
N ILE A 69 -12.24 -0.77 -0.19
CA ILE A 69 -11.21 0.24 0.08
C ILE A 69 -11.40 1.33 -0.96
N GLU A 70 -11.72 2.56 -0.55
CA GLU A 70 -12.14 3.62 -1.46
C GLU A 70 -13.31 3.18 -2.38
N ASN A 71 -13.10 3.20 -3.70
CA ASN A 71 -14.08 2.80 -4.71
C ASN A 71 -13.86 1.38 -5.25
N GLN A 72 -12.93 0.63 -4.64
CA GLN A 72 -12.59 -0.73 -5.04
C GLN A 72 -13.20 -1.72 -4.06
N ILE A 73 -13.87 -2.75 -4.58
CA ILE A 73 -14.41 -3.86 -3.79
C ILE A 73 -13.52 -5.08 -4.08
N PHE A 74 -13.10 -5.76 -3.04
CA PHE A 74 -12.28 -6.96 -3.09
C PHE A 74 -12.98 -8.10 -2.37
N THR A 75 -12.90 -9.30 -2.94
CA THR A 75 -13.22 -10.53 -2.21
C THR A 75 -12.05 -10.89 -1.31
N ILE A 76 -12.34 -11.26 -0.07
CA ILE A 76 -11.41 -11.71 0.95
C ILE A 76 -11.37 -13.24 0.91
N THR A 77 -10.19 -13.79 0.63
CA THR A 77 -9.93 -15.23 0.79
C THR A 77 -8.91 -15.43 1.89
N SER A 78 -9.29 -16.12 2.97
CA SER A 78 -8.37 -16.52 4.03
C SER A 78 -7.66 -17.82 3.66
N THR A 79 -6.38 -17.89 3.96
CA THR A 79 -5.57 -19.12 4.00
C THR A 79 -5.01 -19.28 5.41
N ASP A 80 -4.38 -20.42 5.71
CA ASP A 80 -3.81 -20.70 7.04
C ASP A 80 -2.78 -19.65 7.51
N SER A 81 -2.17 -18.90 6.59
CA SER A 81 -1.09 -17.95 6.88
C SER A 81 -1.27 -16.55 6.29
N SER A 82 -2.32 -16.31 5.51
CA SER A 82 -2.50 -15.03 4.80
C SER A 82 -3.96 -14.73 4.47
N TYR A 83 -4.26 -13.46 4.23
CA TYR A 83 -5.49 -13.01 3.59
C TYR A 83 -5.19 -12.50 2.19
N VAL A 84 -5.96 -12.93 1.20
CA VAL A 84 -5.87 -12.45 -0.18
C VAL A 84 -7.07 -11.57 -0.46
N LEU A 85 -6.82 -10.34 -0.88
CA LEU A 85 -7.84 -9.42 -1.38
C LEU A 85 -7.73 -9.38 -2.90
N SER A 86 -8.79 -9.74 -3.61
CA SER A 86 -8.75 -9.76 -5.08
C SER A 86 -10.01 -9.21 -5.73
N ASN A 87 -9.83 -8.56 -6.88
CA ASN A 87 -10.89 -8.20 -7.80
C ASN A 87 -10.42 -8.39 -9.26
N ALA A 88 -11.12 -7.83 -10.23
CA ALA A 88 -10.78 -7.98 -11.65
C ALA A 88 -9.40 -7.43 -12.02
N ASP A 89 -8.94 -6.37 -11.33
CA ASP A 89 -7.75 -5.62 -11.69
C ASP A 89 -6.58 -5.84 -10.73
N TRP A 90 -6.88 -6.21 -9.48
CA TRP A 90 -5.92 -6.18 -8.37
C TRP A 90 -5.92 -7.46 -7.56
N ARG A 91 -4.74 -7.83 -7.06
CA ARG A 91 -4.54 -8.90 -6.08
C ARG A 91 -3.54 -8.46 -5.01
N LEU A 92 -4.00 -8.30 -3.77
CA LEU A 92 -3.19 -7.97 -2.61
C LEU A 92 -3.08 -9.22 -1.71
N VAL A 93 -1.87 -9.55 -1.28
CA VAL A 93 -1.61 -10.68 -0.37
C VAL A 93 -1.11 -10.11 0.96
N LEU A 94 -1.93 -10.26 2.00
CA LEU A 94 -1.68 -9.79 3.34
C LEU A 94 -1.10 -10.93 4.16
N ILE A 95 0.17 -10.81 4.54
CA ILE A 95 0.87 -11.80 5.38
C ILE A 95 1.05 -11.17 6.76
N ASN A 96 0.65 -11.89 7.80
CA ASN A 96 0.89 -11.45 9.18
C ASN A 96 2.38 -11.62 9.49
N LYS A 97 3.02 -10.57 10.03
CA LYS A 97 4.47 -10.54 10.31
C LYS A 97 4.73 -10.53 11.80
#